data_AF-A0A8D8N6Z5-F1
#
_entry.id   AF-A0A8D8N6Z5-F1
#
_cell.length_a   1.000
_cell.length_b   1.000
_cell.length_c   1.000
_cell.angle_alpha   90.00
_cell.angle_beta   90.00
_cell.angle_gamma   90.00
#
_symmetry.space_group_name_H-M   'P 1'
#
loop_
_entity.id
_entity.type
_entity.pdbx_description
1 polymer ?
#
loop_
_entity_poly.entity_id
_entity_poly.type
_entity_poly.pdbx_seq_one_letter_code
_entity_poly.pdbx_strand_id
1 'polypeptide(L)'
;MMIERKSSDVLAILNQAGTIIDNAIQNIHLKEYLKVFFFVLQVCHYLQLGQVKTVKTSLKQLQQSIQTIMAPNWPSDEQIFGQNSTEMFMWLPKEQLYVL
;
A
#
# COMPACT_ATOMS: atom_id res chain seq x y z
N MET A 1 25.24 -11.18 -10.00
CA MET A 1 24.06 -10.36 -9.63
C MET A 1 23.73 -10.62 -8.18
N MET A 2 23.92 -9.64 -7.29
CA MET A 2 23.62 -9.77 -5.84
C MET A 2 22.13 -9.66 -5.49
N ILE A 3 21.26 -9.43 -6.49
CA ILE A 3 19.82 -9.23 -6.29
C ILE A 3 19.07 -10.56 -6.14
N GLU A 4 19.58 -11.66 -6.70
CA GLU A 4 18.87 -12.95 -6.67
C GLU A 4 18.81 -13.60 -5.27
N ARG A 5 19.72 -13.26 -4.36
CA ARG A 5 19.87 -13.98 -3.07
C ARG A 5 18.89 -13.58 -1.96
N LYS A 6 18.00 -12.59 -2.14
CA LYS A 6 17.07 -12.13 -1.08
C LYS A 6 15.59 -12.10 -1.47
N SER A 7 15.22 -12.62 -2.65
CA SER A 7 13.83 -12.52 -3.12
C SER A 7 12.83 -13.29 -2.25
N SER A 8 13.23 -14.41 -1.65
CA SER A 8 12.41 -15.17 -0.69
C SER A 8 12.08 -14.36 0.55
N ASP A 9 13.05 -13.58 1.03
CA ASP A 9 12.92 -12.78 2.24
C ASP A 9 11.96 -11.62 1.99
N VAL A 10 12.02 -11.01 0.80
CA VAL A 10 11.11 -9.94 0.39
C VAL A 10 9.66 -10.44 0.34
N LEU A 11 9.42 -11.61 -0.26
CA LEU A 11 8.07 -12.18 -0.32
C LEU A 11 7.54 -12.52 1.08
N ALA A 12 8.38 -13.08 1.95
CA ALA A 12 8.00 -13.36 3.34
C ALA A 12 7.62 -12.09 4.10
N ILE A 13 8.41 -11.02 3.97
CA ILE A 13 8.15 -9.72 4.57
C ILE A 13 6.84 -9.11 4.03
N LEU A 14 6.62 -9.17 2.71
CA LEU A 14 5.38 -8.67 2.10
C LEU A 14 4.15 -9.42 2.62
N ASN A 15 4.22 -10.75 2.71
CA ASN A 15 3.10 -11.55 3.24
C ASN A 15 2.81 -11.22 4.72
N GLN A 16 3.86 -11.04 5.53
CA GLN A 16 3.72 -10.62 6.92
C GLN A 16 3.12 -9.21 7.01
N ALA A 17 3.60 -8.26 6.23
CA ALA A 17 3.09 -6.90 6.18
C ALA A 17 1.61 -6.85 5.78
N GLY A 18 1.21 -7.60 4.75
CA GLY A 18 -0.19 -7.70 4.34
C GLY A 18 -1.08 -8.21 5.47
N THR A 19 -0.63 -9.26 6.18
CA THR A 19 -1.36 -9.81 7.34
C THR A 19 -1.51 -8.78 8.46
N ILE A 20 -0.47 -7.99 8.75
CA ILE A 20 -0.51 -6.93 9.77
C ILE A 20 -1.48 -5.81 9.35
N ILE A 21 -1.41 -5.36 8.09
CA ILE A 21 -2.30 -4.33 7.56
C ILE A 21 -3.76 -4.77 7.68
N ASP A 22 -4.05 -6.04 7.36
CA ASP A 22 -5.40 -6.55 7.39
C ASP A 22 -5.96 -6.77 8.80
N ASN A 23 -5.13 -7.17 9.76
CA ASN A 23 -5.60 -7.63 11.08
C ASN A 23 -5.28 -6.69 12.25
N ALA A 24 -4.19 -5.92 12.19
CA ALA A 24 -3.71 -5.11 13.31
C ALA A 24 -4.08 -3.63 13.21
N ILE A 25 -4.26 -3.09 11.99
CA ILE A 25 -4.53 -1.66 11.79
C ILE A 25 -6.02 -1.38 11.99
N GLN A 26 -6.35 -0.72 13.11
CA GLN A 26 -7.72 -0.36 13.48
C GLN A 26 -8.21 0.92 12.79
N ASN A 27 -7.31 1.89 12.57
CA ASN A 27 -7.67 3.12 11.85
C ASN A 27 -7.89 2.80 10.37
N ILE A 28 -9.16 2.82 9.95
CA ILE A 28 -9.58 2.48 8.58
C ILE A 28 -8.97 3.39 7.53
N HIS A 29 -8.70 4.66 7.86
CA HIS A 29 -8.11 5.61 6.93
C HIS A 29 -6.63 5.28 6.74
N LEU A 30 -5.87 5.17 7.83
CA LEU A 30 -4.47 4.75 7.80
C LEU A 30 -4.29 3.41 7.07
N LYS A 31 -5.21 2.47 7.29
CA LYS A 31 -5.21 1.16 6.63
C LYS A 31 -5.22 1.27 5.10
N GLU A 32 -6.02 2.16 4.53
CA GLU A 32 -6.05 2.32 3.07
C GLU A 32 -4.76 2.94 2.52
N TYR A 33 -4.15 3.92 3.20
CA TYR A 33 -2.86 4.47 2.75
C TYR A 33 -1.73 3.41 2.84
N LEU A 34 -1.74 2.57 3.87
CA LEU A 34 -0.82 1.44 3.99
C LEU A 34 -1.03 0.40 2.88
N LYS A 35 -2.28 0.10 2.53
CA LYS A 35 -2.60 -0.80 1.41
C LYS A 35 -2.06 -0.26 0.08
N VAL A 36 -2.26 1.02 -0.22
CA VAL A 36 -1.72 1.64 -1.43
C VAL A 36 -0.21 1.46 -1.51
N PHE A 37 0.53 1.83 -0.45
CA PHE A 37 1.98 1.65 -0.40
C PHE A 37 2.39 0.17 -0.55
N PHE A 38 1.72 -0.72 0.18
CA PHE A 38 1.95 -2.16 0.13
C PHE A 38 1.75 -2.73 -1.28
N PHE A 39 0.65 -2.41 -1.95
CA PHE A 39 0.37 -2.93 -3.29
C PHE A 39 1.34 -2.38 -4.34
N VAL A 40 1.83 -1.14 -4.20
CA VAL A 40 2.91 -0.63 -5.06
C VAL A 40 4.17 -1.46 -4.89
N LEU A 41 4.61 -1.73 -3.65
CA LEU A 41 5.77 -2.61 -3.40
C LEU A 41 5.56 -4.02 -3.95
N GLN A 42 4.36 -4.57 -3.77
CA GLN A 42 4.00 -5.90 -4.25
C GLN A 42 4.01 -5.97 -5.80
N VAL A 43 3.47 -4.95 -6.47
CA VAL A 43 3.51 -4.83 -7.94
C VAL A 43 4.95 -4.72 -8.42
N CYS A 44 5.76 -3.85 -7.83
CA CYS A 44 7.18 -3.70 -8.18
C CYS A 44 7.94 -5.03 -8.04
N HIS A 45 7.73 -5.74 -6.94
CA HIS A 45 8.38 -7.04 -6.70
C HIS A 45 7.95 -8.11 -7.71
N TYR A 46 6.65 -8.26 -7.94
CA TYR A 46 6.17 -9.27 -8.89
C TYR A 46 6.50 -8.94 -10.35
N LEU A 47 6.63 -7.66 -10.71
CA LEU A 47 7.15 -7.24 -12.01
C LEU A 47 8.62 -7.69 -12.18
N GLN A 48 9.46 -7.49 -11.15
CA GLN A 48 10.85 -7.97 -11.16
C GLN A 48 10.95 -9.48 -11.34
N LEU A 49 9.99 -10.24 -10.80
CA LEU A 49 9.91 -11.70 -10.94
C LEU A 49 9.18 -12.19 -12.20
N GLY A 50 8.68 -11.30 -13.06
CA GLY A 50 7.91 -11.67 -14.25
C GLY A 50 6.53 -12.30 -13.96
N GLN A 51 5.99 -12.14 -12.75
CA GLN A 51 4.72 -12.75 -12.29
C GLN A 51 3.49 -11.95 -12.76
N VAL A 52 3.30 -11.84 -14.07
CA VAL A 52 2.29 -10.95 -14.70
C VAL A 52 0.86 -11.19 -14.20
N LYS A 53 0.47 -12.45 -13.92
CA LYS A 53 -0.87 -12.75 -13.40
C LYS A 53 -1.10 -12.13 -12.02
N THR A 54 -0.14 -12.31 -11.12
CA THR A 54 -0.20 -11.76 -9.76
C THR A 54 -0.15 -10.24 -9.78
N VAL A 55 0.70 -9.65 -10.63
CA VAL A 55 0.73 -8.19 -10.86
C VAL A 55 -0.65 -7.66 -11.22
N LYS A 56 -1.39 -8.30 -12.13
CA LYS A 56 -2.74 -7.86 -12.49
C LYS A 56 -3.70 -7.86 -11.31
N THR A 57 -3.62 -8.86 -10.44
CA THR A 57 -4.44 -8.92 -9.21
C THR A 57 -4.07 -7.80 -8.25
N SER A 58 -2.78 -7.60 -7.98
CA SER A 58 -2.28 -6.53 -7.10
C SER A 58 -2.65 -5.14 -7.62
N LEU A 59 -2.56 -4.91 -8.94
CA LEU A 59 -2.97 -3.64 -9.57
C LEU A 59 -4.46 -3.35 -9.37
N LYS A 60 -5.33 -4.37 -9.46
CA LYS A 60 -6.77 -4.19 -9.19
C LYS A 60 -7.02 -3.78 -7.73
N GLN A 61 -6.32 -4.42 -6.79
CA GLN A 61 -6.43 -4.09 -5.37
C GLN A 61 -5.89 -2.69 -5.06
N LEU A 62 -4.78 -2.30 -5.69
CA LEU A 62 -4.24 -0.94 -5.63
C LEU A 62 -5.27 0.08 -6.12
N GLN A 63 -5.84 -0.13 -7.31
CA GLN A 63 -6.86 0.75 -7.88
C GLN A 63 -8.10 0.87 -6.97
N GLN A 64 -8.55 -0.23 -6.38
CA GLN A 64 -9.67 -0.23 -5.45
C GLN A 64 -9.39 0.59 -4.18
N SER A 65 -8.18 0.47 -3.63
CA SER A 65 -7.78 1.22 -2.44
C SER A 65 -7.65 2.73 -2.74
N ILE A 66 -7.04 3.08 -3.88
CA ILE A 66 -7.00 4.48 -4.36
C ILE A 66 -8.43 5.02 -4.50
N GLN A 67 -9.32 4.32 -5.21
CA GLN A 67 -10.72 4.76 -5.38
C GLN A 67 -11.45 4.99 -4.06
N THR A 68 -11.15 4.17 -3.04
CA THR A 68 -11.71 4.30 -1.70
C THR A 68 -11.24 5.61 -1.04
N ILE A 69 -9.93 5.93 -1.12
CA ILE A 69 -9.37 7.20 -0.63
C ILE A 69 -9.91 8.40 -1.43
N MET A 70 -10.18 8.22 -2.72
CA MET A 70 -10.71 9.27 -3.60
C MET A 70 -12.20 9.52 -3.42
N ALA A 71 -12.90 8.75 -2.57
CA ALA A 71 -14.32 8.94 -2.34
C ALA A 71 -14.62 10.37 -1.84
N PRO A 72 -15.75 10.98 -2.25
CA PRO A 72 -16.08 12.36 -1.87
C PRO A 72 -16.22 12.59 -0.36
N ASN A 73 -16.61 11.55 0.38
CA ASN A 73 -16.77 11.55 1.82
C ASN A 73 -15.49 11.15 2.58
N TRP A 74 -14.38 10.91 1.88
CA TRP A 74 -13.12 10.58 2.51
C TRP A 74 -12.52 11.84 3.17
N PRO A 75 -12.10 11.77 4.44
CA PRO A 75 -11.56 12.92 5.18
C PRO A 75 -10.29 13.47 4.53
N SER A 76 -9.96 14.73 4.81
CA SER A 76 -8.72 15.34 4.33
C SER A 76 -7.51 14.70 5.00
N ASP A 77 -6.36 14.81 4.34
CA ASP A 77 -5.07 14.38 4.89
C ASP A 77 -4.79 15.02 6.25
N GLU A 78 -5.14 16.29 6.44
CA GLU A 78 -5.00 16.99 7.74
C GLU A 78 -5.95 16.43 8.82
N GLN A 79 -7.16 15.99 8.45
CA GLN A 79 -8.08 15.38 9.40
C GLN A 79 -7.62 13.98 9.84
N ILE A 80 -7.00 13.22 8.94
CA ILE A 80 -6.49 11.88 9.22
C ILE A 80 -5.15 11.95 9.98
N PHE A 81 -4.28 12.87 9.55
CA PHE A 81 -2.89 12.93 9.96
C PHE A 81 -2.48 14.28 10.60
N GLY A 82 -3.41 15.10 11.09
CA GLY A 82 -3.08 16.37 11.75
C GLY A 82 -2.98 16.27 13.27
N GLN A 83 -3.53 15.20 13.87
CA GLN A 83 -3.75 15.17 15.32
C GLN A 83 -2.60 14.55 16.13
N ASN A 84 -1.77 13.68 15.54
CA ASN A 84 -0.70 12.96 16.26
C ASN A 84 0.58 12.83 15.41
N SER A 85 1.40 13.88 15.35
CA SER A 85 2.64 14.00 14.56
C SER A 85 3.62 12.82 14.63
N THR A 86 3.61 12.05 15.72
CA THR A 86 4.61 11.02 16.00
C THR A 86 4.33 9.63 15.43
N GLU A 87 3.13 9.38 14.88
CA GLU A 87 2.73 8.02 14.44
C GLU A 87 2.12 7.95 13.04
N MET A 88 2.28 9.01 12.24
CA MET A 88 1.51 9.15 10.99
C MET A 88 2.33 8.75 9.77
N PHE A 89 2.02 7.57 9.24
CA PHE A 89 2.49 7.16 7.92
C PHE A 89 1.55 7.70 6.84
N MET A 90 2.01 8.74 6.14
CA MET A 90 1.42 9.19 4.88
C MET A 90 2.50 9.06 3.81
N TRP A 91 2.38 8.05 2.95
CA TRP A 91 3.33 7.86 1.85
C TRP A 91 3.24 8.97 0.81
N LEU A 92 2.01 9.25 0.36
CA LEU A 92 1.67 10.31 -0.58
C LEU A 92 0.35 10.96 -0.13
N PRO A 93 0.20 12.27 -0.29
CA PRO A 93 -1.07 12.95 -0.06
C PRO A 93 -2.12 12.49 -1.07
N LYS A 94 -3.39 12.59 -0.70
CA LYS A 94 -4.54 12.14 -1.49
C LYS A 94 -4.49 12.65 -2.94
N GLU A 95 -4.15 13.91 -3.14
CA GLU A 95 -4.08 14.54 -4.47
C GLU A 95 -2.96 13.97 -5.35
N GLN A 96 -1.90 13.42 -4.75
CA GLN A 96 -0.81 12.79 -5.50
C GLN A 96 -1.09 11.32 -5.81
N LEU A 97 -2.14 10.71 -5.26
CA LEU A 97 -2.52 9.34 -5.60
C LEU A 97 -3.11 9.22 -7.01
N TYR A 98 -3.61 10.31 -7.60
CA TYR A 98 -4.19 10.32 -8.95
C TYR A 98 -3.23 9.94 -10.07
N VAL A 99 -1.91 10.08 -9.86
CA VAL A 99 -0.90 9.86 -10.90
C VAL A 99 -0.33 8.43 -10.90
N LEU A 100 -0.73 7.60 -9.92
CA LEU A 100 -0.35 6.20 -9.80
C LEU A 100 -1.31 5.30 -10.60
#